data_AF-A0A835C516-F1
#
_entry.id   AF-A0A835C516-F1
#
_cell.length_a   1.000
_cell.length_b   1.000
_cell.length_c   1.000
_cell.angle_alpha   90.00
_cell.angle_beta   90.00
_cell.angle_gamma   90.00
#
_symmetry.space_group_name_H-M   'P 1'
#
loop_
_entity.id
_entity.type
_entity.pdbx_description
1 polymer ?
#
loop_
_entity_poly.entity_id
_entity_poly.type
_entity_poly.pdbx_seq_one_letter_code
_entity_poly.pdbx_strand_id
1 'polypeptide(L)'
;MGGEPERDGEEEQRRPLLSSSSPPAPAVAEQQQYQFLGRSSSSVLRGGGGGGGGLGWGGPEVSADEIRSATSFFSAAGLYRPQAPAPHGGHDAYPYPPSIHSAVLSPAPSHAPSAPHPNDGLAIVPQGPYPSGASHQPSESATRDALDEVEIRQLLLDHVGHRCCWGSRPARQWNITSTEDFFVYVGSLETFIEERDIVTKKEPYESGEIDGRDKGPVSGVWELDVRSEFPLLFIPKKEVMVKIPHSEVIEKCSDCERRGVKPCPFCNAGQAYGFYKANQMTCCGTCLGRGLLAHQDGSDTVCGMCNGKGMLPCVACGSRGYVTCNTCTGYGFLLAKSMARVQWKTLTARKVSATRGAASVPEEVFHRAKGVQLCNIQAYQCSPAFFADSYPLNQFSSEIIASRLPVPPSARVISERHIISVVPVTRVTMAHLKQSFSFYIVGYSRDVFIRDYPSKFCWGLCCCFEWMGK
;
A
#
# COMPACT_ATOMS: atom_id res chain seq x y z
N MET A 1 -38.12 -17.78 -59.08
CA MET A 1 -38.96 -18.97 -59.36
C MET A 1 -38.67 -19.94 -58.23
N GLY A 2 -39.46 -20.10 -57.18
CA GLY A 2 -40.91 -20.19 -57.12
C GLY A 2 -41.23 -21.63 -56.70
N GLY A 3 -41.20 -21.89 -55.40
CA GLY A 3 -41.54 -23.18 -54.78
C GLY A 3 -42.31 -22.92 -53.50
N GLU A 4 -43.61 -23.21 -53.54
CA GLU A 4 -44.58 -23.31 -52.45
C GLU A 4 -44.50 -24.71 -51.77
N PRO A 5 -45.38 -25.10 -50.82
CA PRO A 5 -45.92 -24.44 -49.61
C PRO A 5 -45.88 -25.41 -48.38
N GLU A 6 -46.37 -24.98 -47.19
CA GLU A 6 -47.17 -25.73 -46.17
C GLU A 6 -47.19 -24.92 -44.84
N ARG A 7 -48.36 -24.45 -44.35
CA ARG A 7 -49.26 -25.07 -43.31
C ARG A 7 -48.55 -25.36 -41.98
N ASP A 8 -49.02 -25.05 -40.77
CA ASP A 8 -50.35 -24.83 -40.17
C ASP A 8 -50.16 -24.11 -38.79
N GLY A 9 -51.25 -23.60 -38.19
CA GLY A 9 -51.47 -23.75 -36.74
C GLY A 9 -51.51 -22.49 -35.86
N GLU A 10 -52.73 -22.03 -35.57
CA GLU A 10 -53.11 -21.23 -34.39
C GLU A 10 -52.93 -22.07 -33.10
N GLU A 11 -52.48 -21.48 -31.98
CA GLU A 11 -53.23 -21.51 -30.70
C GLU A 11 -52.59 -20.64 -29.60
N GLU A 12 -53.47 -19.94 -28.89
CA GLU A 12 -53.27 -19.05 -27.78
C GLU A 12 -53.17 -19.81 -26.44
N GLN A 13 -52.16 -19.55 -25.60
CA GLN A 13 -52.30 -19.86 -24.16
C GLN A 13 -51.38 -19.06 -23.21
N ARG A 14 -52.07 -18.24 -22.40
CA ARG A 14 -51.92 -18.01 -20.94
C ARG A 14 -50.61 -17.43 -20.35
N ARG A 15 -50.79 -16.24 -19.77
CA ARG A 15 -50.07 -15.71 -18.58
C ARG A 15 -50.19 -16.63 -17.35
N PRO A 16 -49.26 -16.46 -16.39
CA PRO A 16 -49.63 -16.08 -15.01
C PRO A 16 -48.83 -14.84 -14.54
N LEU A 17 -49.48 -13.74 -14.13
CA LEU A 17 -49.89 -13.33 -12.77
C LEU A 17 -48.75 -12.99 -11.77
N LEU A 18 -48.54 -11.67 -11.62
CA LEU A 18 -48.37 -10.84 -10.39
C LEU A 18 -47.35 -11.25 -9.31
N SER A 19 -46.46 -10.32 -8.91
CA SER A 19 -46.62 -9.48 -7.70
C SER A 19 -45.37 -8.66 -7.32
N SER A 20 -45.62 -7.38 -7.01
CA SER A 20 -44.97 -6.47 -6.05
C SER A 20 -43.48 -6.60 -5.67
N SER A 21 -42.73 -5.51 -5.85
CA SER A 21 -41.60 -5.19 -4.95
C SER A 21 -41.50 -3.67 -4.68
N SER A 22 -41.43 -3.36 -3.40
CA SER A 22 -41.23 -2.05 -2.77
C SER A 22 -39.83 -1.46 -3.07
N PRO A 23 -39.64 -0.13 -2.89
CA PRO A 23 -38.34 0.51 -3.13
C PRO A 23 -37.38 0.27 -1.95
N PRO A 24 -36.05 0.18 -2.17
CA PRO A 24 -35.08 0.14 -1.08
C PRO A 24 -34.77 1.56 -0.58
N ALA A 25 -34.62 1.67 0.74
CA ALA A 25 -34.13 2.85 1.47
C ALA A 25 -32.63 3.10 1.22
N PRO A 26 -32.12 4.33 1.44
CA PRO A 26 -30.74 4.69 1.08
C PRO A 26 -29.70 4.09 2.04
N ALA A 27 -28.66 3.50 1.46
CA ALA A 27 -27.51 2.97 2.18
C ALA A 27 -26.57 4.11 2.65
N VAL A 28 -26.20 4.03 3.93
CA VAL A 28 -25.21 4.87 4.60
C VAL A 28 -23.80 4.42 4.19
N ALA A 29 -22.91 5.38 3.98
CA ALA A 29 -21.55 5.17 3.50
C ALA A 29 -20.66 4.48 4.57
N GLU A 30 -20.19 3.27 4.27
CA GLU A 30 -19.10 2.60 4.98
C GLU A 30 -17.80 2.66 4.19
N GLN A 31 -16.71 2.90 4.93
CA GLN A 31 -15.34 3.04 4.47
C GLN A 31 -14.83 1.75 3.81
N GLN A 32 -14.45 1.84 2.54
CA GLN A 32 -13.90 0.71 1.79
C GLN A 32 -12.41 0.51 2.09
N GLN A 33 -12.13 -0.53 2.87
CA GLN A 33 -10.80 -1.11 3.05
C GLN A 33 -10.52 -2.08 1.90
N TYR A 34 -9.54 -1.75 1.06
CA TYR A 34 -9.13 -2.55 -0.10
C TYR A 34 -8.55 -3.90 0.35
N GLN A 35 -9.24 -5.01 0.03
CA GLN A 35 -8.73 -6.38 0.12
C GLN A 35 -8.02 -6.75 -1.19
N PHE A 36 -6.74 -7.10 -1.11
CA PHE A 36 -6.01 -7.77 -2.20
C PHE A 36 -6.36 -9.26 -2.21
N LEU A 37 -6.97 -9.72 -3.31
CA LEU A 37 -7.23 -11.12 -3.61
C LEU A 37 -5.98 -11.76 -4.22
N GLY A 38 -5.22 -12.50 -3.40
CA GLY A 38 -4.22 -13.45 -3.88
C GLY A 38 -4.90 -14.79 -4.19
N ARG A 39 -4.93 -15.17 -5.47
CA ARG A 39 -5.32 -16.52 -5.92
C ARG A 39 -4.21 -17.51 -5.53
N SER A 40 -4.49 -18.42 -4.60
CA SER A 40 -3.70 -19.62 -4.38
C SER A 40 -4.24 -20.76 -5.25
N SER A 41 -3.38 -21.30 -6.12
CA SER A 41 -3.63 -22.56 -6.82
C SER A 41 -3.53 -23.71 -5.81
N SER A 42 -4.62 -24.46 -5.71
CA SER A 42 -4.77 -25.66 -4.89
C SER A 42 -4.09 -26.86 -5.57
N SER A 43 -3.39 -27.69 -4.81
CA SER A 43 -3.17 -29.10 -5.18
C SER A 43 -3.45 -30.00 -3.97
N VAL A 44 -4.57 -30.71 -4.10
CA VAL A 44 -5.01 -31.85 -3.30
C VAL A 44 -4.14 -33.05 -3.65
N LEU A 45 -3.59 -33.78 -2.67
CA LEU A 45 -3.33 -35.21 -2.84
C LEU A 45 -3.63 -36.01 -1.57
N ARG A 46 -4.63 -36.87 -1.71
CA ARG A 46 -4.96 -38.04 -0.88
C ARG A 46 -4.04 -39.20 -1.30
N GLY A 47 -3.71 -40.06 -0.34
CA GLY A 47 -2.59 -41.01 -0.40
C GLY A 47 -2.64 -42.17 -1.39
N GLY A 48 -1.52 -42.90 -1.40
CA GLY A 48 -1.28 -44.18 -2.07
C GLY A 48 0.22 -44.50 -2.05
N GLY A 49 0.60 -45.62 -1.43
CA GLY A 49 1.99 -46.00 -1.20
C GLY A 49 2.75 -46.50 -2.44
N GLY A 50 4.07 -46.64 -2.29
CA GLY A 50 4.96 -47.27 -3.26
C GLY A 50 6.37 -46.66 -3.19
N GLY A 51 7.36 -47.49 -2.85
CA GLY A 51 8.75 -47.06 -2.64
C GLY A 51 9.49 -46.66 -3.92
N GLY A 52 10.64 -46.02 -3.72
CA GLY A 52 11.61 -45.70 -4.77
C GLY A 52 12.47 -44.51 -4.36
N GLY A 53 13.78 -44.73 -4.24
CA GLY A 53 14.76 -43.73 -3.80
C GLY A 53 14.83 -42.50 -4.71
N GLY A 54 15.19 -41.37 -4.11
CA GLY A 54 15.42 -40.11 -4.80
C GLY A 54 16.08 -39.11 -3.86
N LEU A 55 17.23 -38.59 -4.29
CA LEU A 55 18.19 -37.76 -3.57
C LEU A 55 17.55 -36.47 -3.02
N GLY A 56 17.61 -36.31 -1.69
CA GLY A 56 17.17 -35.10 -0.98
C GLY A 56 18.23 -34.00 -1.04
N TRP A 57 17.83 -32.84 -1.57
CA TRP A 57 18.56 -31.59 -1.49
C TRP A 57 18.49 -31.06 -0.04
N GLY A 58 19.44 -31.48 0.79
CA GLY A 58 19.74 -30.83 2.07
C GLY A 58 20.75 -29.72 1.83
N GLY A 59 20.33 -28.47 1.90
CA GLY A 59 21.27 -27.36 2.08
C GLY A 59 21.97 -27.49 3.44
N PRO A 60 23.24 -27.07 3.57
CA PRO A 60 24.00 -27.26 4.80
C PRO A 60 23.37 -26.45 5.95
N GLU A 61 23.09 -27.15 7.06
CA GLU A 61 22.69 -26.54 8.33
C GLU A 61 23.89 -25.79 8.92
N VAL A 62 23.70 -24.50 9.22
CA VAL A 62 24.68 -23.68 9.93
C VAL A 62 24.64 -24.06 11.40
N SER A 63 25.75 -24.55 11.95
CA SER A 63 25.82 -24.98 13.35
C SER A 63 25.77 -23.77 14.29
N ALA A 64 25.15 -23.95 15.46
CA ALA A 64 25.15 -22.95 16.54
C ALA A 64 26.58 -22.54 16.99
N ASP A 65 27.59 -23.39 16.73
CA ASP A 65 28.99 -23.11 17.04
C ASP A 65 29.68 -22.20 16.00
N GLU A 66 29.20 -22.18 14.75
CA GLU A 66 29.67 -21.25 13.70
C GLU A 66 29.18 -19.81 13.98
N ILE A 67 28.01 -19.68 14.59
CA ILE A 67 27.41 -18.40 15.02
C ILE A 67 28.03 -17.87 16.32
N ARG A 68 28.46 -18.77 17.22
CA ARG A 68 29.24 -18.39 18.41
C ARG A 68 30.61 -17.85 18.04
N SER A 69 31.20 -18.30 16.92
CA SER A 69 32.48 -17.78 16.43
C SER A 69 32.35 -16.38 15.82
N ALA A 70 31.23 -16.07 15.13
CA ALA A 70 30.96 -14.72 14.63
C ALA A 70 30.73 -13.67 15.74
N THR A 71 30.43 -14.12 16.96
CA THR A 71 30.26 -13.26 18.15
C THR A 71 31.49 -13.22 19.07
N SER A 72 32.54 -14.01 18.80
CA SER A 72 33.66 -14.22 19.74
C SER A 72 35.07 -13.84 19.25
N PHE A 73 35.25 -13.18 18.11
CA PHE A 73 36.59 -12.82 17.63
C PHE A 73 36.69 -11.40 17.05
N PHE A 74 36.50 -10.39 17.90
CA PHE A 74 37.17 -9.11 17.73
C PHE A 74 38.42 -9.09 18.60
N SER A 75 39.51 -9.72 18.14
CA SER A 75 40.89 -9.36 18.47
C SER A 75 41.88 -10.30 17.77
N ALA A 76 42.81 -9.69 17.04
CA ALA A 76 44.14 -10.16 16.62
C ALA A 76 44.36 -10.36 15.10
N ALA A 77 45.22 -9.48 14.55
CA ALA A 77 46.24 -9.60 13.50
C ALA A 77 45.96 -10.47 12.24
N GLY A 78 46.36 -10.10 11.02
CA GLY A 78 47.25 -9.06 10.53
C GLY A 78 47.56 -9.31 9.04
N LEU A 79 47.72 -8.22 8.29
CA LEU A 79 48.40 -8.03 7.00
C LEU A 79 48.75 -9.25 6.12
N TYR A 80 48.21 -9.30 4.90
CA TYR A 80 48.98 -9.41 3.63
C TYR A 80 48.03 -9.21 2.43
N ARG A 81 48.45 -8.40 1.44
CA ARG A 81 47.70 -8.07 0.22
C ARG A 81 48.50 -8.55 -1.00
N PRO A 82 47.87 -9.18 -2.01
CA PRO A 82 48.36 -9.11 -3.38
C PRO A 82 47.37 -8.36 -4.29
N GLN A 83 47.95 -7.58 -5.19
CA GLN A 83 47.31 -6.69 -6.16
C GLN A 83 47.03 -7.45 -7.47
N ALA A 84 45.90 -7.19 -8.14
CA ALA A 84 45.55 -7.72 -9.45
C ALA A 84 44.73 -6.69 -10.27
N PRO A 85 44.74 -6.78 -11.63
CA PRO A 85 44.80 -5.63 -12.53
C PRO A 85 43.45 -5.13 -13.07
N ALA A 86 43.48 -3.89 -13.57
CA ALA A 86 42.36 -3.17 -14.17
C ALA A 86 41.88 -3.75 -15.51
N PRO A 87 40.59 -3.56 -15.86
CA PRO A 87 40.19 -3.52 -17.26
C PRO A 87 39.39 -2.27 -17.62
N HIS A 88 39.97 -1.54 -18.58
CA HIS A 88 39.40 -0.96 -19.80
C HIS A 88 37.92 -0.53 -19.86
N GLY A 89 37.77 0.73 -20.27
CA GLY A 89 36.54 1.47 -20.48
C GLY A 89 35.59 0.93 -21.54
N GLY A 90 34.32 1.29 -21.34
CA GLY A 90 33.23 1.22 -22.30
C GLY A 90 32.16 2.22 -21.86
N HIS A 91 32.20 3.42 -22.44
CA HIS A 91 31.15 4.43 -22.32
C HIS A 91 29.96 3.99 -23.15
N ASP A 92 28.77 3.87 -22.55
CA ASP A 92 27.51 4.06 -23.29
C ASP A 92 26.35 4.58 -22.41
N ALA A 93 26.02 5.84 -22.68
CA ALA A 93 24.73 6.53 -22.70
C ALA A 93 23.60 6.16 -21.71
N TYR A 94 23.37 7.03 -20.72
CA TYR A 94 22.03 7.30 -20.17
C TYR A 94 21.41 8.52 -20.89
N PRO A 95 20.18 8.45 -21.43
CA PRO A 95 19.60 9.49 -22.28
C PRO A 95 18.96 10.68 -21.54
N TYR A 96 19.19 10.85 -20.23
CA TYR A 96 18.58 11.94 -19.46
C TYR A 96 19.54 12.60 -18.46
N PRO A 97 19.40 13.92 -18.24
CA PRO A 97 20.28 14.69 -17.37
C PRO A 97 20.26 14.18 -15.92
N PRO A 98 21.35 14.36 -15.16
CA PRO A 98 21.46 13.88 -13.79
C PRO A 98 20.36 14.44 -12.90
N SER A 99 19.93 13.62 -11.94
CA SER A 99 18.90 13.98 -10.96
C SER A 99 19.23 15.31 -10.27
N ILE A 100 18.25 16.21 -10.21
CA ILE A 100 18.35 17.50 -9.48
C ILE A 100 18.59 17.32 -7.97
N HIS A 101 18.49 16.08 -7.47
CA HIS A 101 18.71 15.68 -6.08
C HIS A 101 20.18 15.38 -5.75
N SER A 102 21.08 15.27 -6.75
CA SER A 102 22.52 15.11 -6.47
C SER A 102 23.08 16.27 -5.64
N ALA A 103 22.47 17.46 -5.73
CA ALA A 103 22.83 18.63 -4.94
C ALA A 103 22.32 18.60 -3.49
N VAL A 104 21.28 17.80 -3.18
CA VAL A 104 20.76 17.63 -1.80
C VAL A 104 21.66 16.67 -1.01
N LEU A 105 22.45 15.84 -1.71
CA LEU A 105 23.41 14.90 -1.15
C LEU A 105 24.82 15.49 -0.98
N SER A 106 25.05 16.79 -1.27
CA SER A 106 26.37 17.43 -1.16
C SER A 106 26.29 18.77 -0.40
N PRO A 107 27.20 19.06 0.55
CA PRO A 107 27.24 20.35 1.25
C PRO A 107 27.67 21.48 0.30
N ALA A 108 27.04 22.65 0.43
CA ALA A 108 27.23 23.82 -0.45
C ALA A 108 28.68 24.37 -0.44
N PRO A 109 29.17 24.95 -1.56
CA PRO A 109 30.57 25.40 -1.69
C PRO A 109 30.75 26.90 -1.39
N SER A 110 31.88 27.25 -0.78
CA SER A 110 32.37 28.64 -0.68
C SER A 110 33.61 28.86 -1.56
N HIS A 111 33.42 29.75 -2.56
CA HIS A 111 34.33 30.62 -3.33
C HIS A 111 35.79 30.22 -3.73
N ALA A 112 35.96 30.03 -5.07
CA ALA A 112 37.05 30.47 -6.00
C ALA A 112 38.44 29.74 -6.05
N PRO A 113 39.23 29.82 -7.17
CA PRO A 113 38.97 29.32 -8.53
C PRO A 113 40.14 28.51 -9.20
N SER A 114 39.80 27.68 -10.22
CA SER A 114 40.64 27.08 -11.33
C SER A 114 41.71 26.02 -10.94
N ALA A 115 41.86 24.81 -11.54
CA ALA A 115 41.82 24.34 -12.94
C ALA A 115 41.72 22.77 -12.98
N PRO A 116 41.72 22.07 -14.15
CA PRO A 116 40.93 20.85 -14.43
C PRO A 116 41.65 19.54 -14.08
N HIS A 117 40.93 18.50 -13.63
CA HIS A 117 41.28 17.08 -13.86
C HIS A 117 40.11 16.12 -13.54
N PRO A 118 40.10 14.91 -14.14
CA PRO A 118 38.90 14.13 -14.43
C PRO A 118 38.35 13.34 -13.23
N ASN A 119 37.08 12.99 -13.41
CA ASN A 119 36.15 12.43 -12.44
C ASN A 119 36.46 10.95 -12.13
N ASP A 120 37.08 10.67 -10.98
CA ASP A 120 37.09 9.33 -10.37
C ASP A 120 36.28 9.38 -9.06
N GLY A 121 35.21 8.58 -9.02
CA GLY A 121 34.29 8.48 -7.90
C GLY A 121 34.99 7.99 -6.64
N LEU A 122 35.05 8.84 -5.62
CA LEU A 122 35.64 8.54 -4.33
C LEU A 122 34.80 7.52 -3.58
N ALA A 123 35.31 6.29 -3.51
CA ALA A 123 34.95 5.33 -2.48
C ALA A 123 35.37 5.87 -1.10
N ILE A 124 34.42 5.99 -0.18
CA ILE A 124 34.71 6.32 1.22
C ILE A 124 35.33 5.07 1.87
N VAL A 125 36.65 5.12 2.06
CA VAL A 125 37.43 4.17 2.87
C VAL A 125 37.31 4.58 4.35
N PRO A 126 36.98 3.66 5.29
CA PRO A 126 37.06 3.97 6.71
C PRO A 126 38.51 4.14 7.16
N GLN A 127 38.82 5.32 7.70
CA GLN A 127 40.09 5.66 8.33
C GLN A 127 40.16 5.07 9.75
N GLY A 128 41.33 4.57 10.15
CA GLY A 128 41.79 4.50 11.54
C GLY A 128 43.25 4.99 11.62
N PRO A 129 43.95 5.01 12.78
CA PRO A 129 43.50 4.77 14.18
C PRO A 129 44.14 5.67 15.31
N TYR A 130 43.54 5.67 16.52
CA TYR A 130 44.00 5.99 17.91
C TYR A 130 44.41 7.44 18.34
N PRO A 131 44.20 7.81 19.64
CA PRO A 131 45.15 7.46 20.71
C PRO A 131 44.53 6.79 21.97
N SER A 132 45.38 6.02 22.66
CA SER A 132 45.19 5.25 23.90
C SER A 132 44.55 5.98 25.09
N GLY A 133 43.89 5.20 25.94
CA GLY A 133 44.01 5.36 27.39
C GLY A 133 42.71 5.47 28.19
N ALA A 134 41.92 4.40 28.26
CA ALA A 134 41.10 4.10 29.43
C ALA A 134 40.67 2.63 29.37
N SER A 135 41.20 1.82 30.27
CA SER A 135 40.73 0.47 30.55
C SER A 135 39.31 0.52 31.11
N HIS A 136 38.32 0.57 30.22
CA HIS A 136 36.95 0.19 30.58
C HIS A 136 36.88 -1.32 30.45
N GLN A 137 36.91 -2.00 31.60
CA GLN A 137 36.44 -3.38 31.69
C GLN A 137 35.07 -3.45 31.00
N PRO A 138 34.82 -4.40 30.08
CA PRO A 138 33.47 -4.64 29.60
C PRO A 138 32.64 -4.98 30.82
N SER A 139 31.63 -4.17 31.11
CA SER A 139 30.59 -4.54 32.07
C SER A 139 30.06 -5.91 31.69
N GLU A 140 29.91 -6.79 32.67
CA GLU A 140 29.36 -8.16 32.61
C GLU A 140 27.88 -8.22 32.18
N SER A 141 27.47 -7.39 31.21
CA SER A 141 26.10 -7.25 30.73
C SER A 141 25.85 -7.91 29.38
N ALA A 142 26.87 -8.45 28.71
CA ALA A 142 26.75 -9.15 27.42
C ALA A 142 26.42 -10.65 27.56
N THR A 143 26.18 -11.15 28.78
CA THR A 143 25.95 -12.56 29.11
C THR A 143 24.53 -12.82 29.62
N ARG A 144 23.53 -12.07 29.14
CA ARG A 144 22.12 -12.18 29.56
C ARG A 144 21.17 -12.65 28.45
N ASP A 145 21.64 -13.49 27.52
CA ASP A 145 20.83 -13.97 26.39
C ASP A 145 20.10 -15.31 26.63
N ALA A 146 20.36 -16.00 27.75
CA ALA A 146 19.61 -17.20 28.11
C ALA A 146 18.38 -16.83 28.95
N LEU A 147 17.18 -17.03 28.40
CA LEU A 147 15.93 -16.89 29.15
C LEU A 147 15.84 -17.99 30.20
N ASP A 148 15.65 -17.61 31.46
CA ASP A 148 15.42 -18.60 32.52
C ASP A 148 13.97 -19.10 32.53
N GLU A 149 13.71 -20.19 33.26
CA GLU A 149 12.39 -20.81 33.31
C GLU A 149 11.32 -19.85 33.87
N VAL A 150 11.70 -19.00 34.83
CA VAL A 150 10.79 -18.06 35.50
C VAL A 150 10.33 -16.99 34.51
N GLU A 151 11.27 -16.43 33.75
CA GLU A 151 11.03 -15.43 32.73
C GLU A 151 10.19 -15.98 31.57
N ILE A 152 10.53 -17.17 31.07
CA ILE A 152 9.75 -17.88 30.05
C ILE A 152 8.30 -18.03 30.52
N ARG A 153 8.11 -18.47 31.76
CA ARG A 153 6.78 -18.69 32.33
C ARG A 153 6.01 -17.39 32.50
N GLN A 154 6.68 -16.31 32.92
CA GLN A 154 6.06 -15.00 33.07
C GLN A 154 5.59 -14.44 31.72
N LEU A 155 6.42 -14.53 30.67
CA LEU A 155 6.07 -14.10 29.32
C LEU A 155 4.86 -14.88 28.79
N LEU A 156 4.83 -16.19 28.99
CA LEU A 156 3.70 -17.02 28.61
C LEU A 156 2.43 -16.64 29.38
N LEU A 157 2.53 -16.42 30.69
CA LEU A 157 1.38 -16.04 31.53
C LEU A 157 0.81 -14.68 31.13
N ASP A 158 1.67 -13.71 30.83
CA ASP A 158 1.25 -12.40 30.35
C ASP A 158 0.52 -12.52 29.00
N HIS A 159 1.08 -13.26 28.04
CA HIS A 159 0.44 -13.49 26.75
C HIS A 159 -0.92 -14.19 26.87
N VAL A 160 -1.01 -15.23 27.71
CA VAL A 160 -2.25 -15.97 27.94
C VAL A 160 -3.28 -15.11 28.68
N GLY A 161 -2.85 -14.29 29.64
CA GLY A 161 -3.71 -13.40 30.42
C GLY A 161 -4.46 -12.37 29.56
N HIS A 162 -3.87 -11.95 28.44
CA HIS A 162 -4.50 -11.06 27.47
C HIS A 162 -5.53 -11.76 26.55
N ARG A 163 -5.76 -13.07 26.69
CA ARG A 163 -6.73 -13.83 25.87
C ARG A 163 -7.83 -14.45 26.72
N CYS A 164 -9.02 -13.86 26.67
CA CYS A 164 -10.20 -14.23 27.47
C CYS A 164 -10.55 -15.73 27.43
N CYS A 165 -10.30 -16.42 26.32
CA CYS A 165 -10.71 -17.79 26.10
C CYS A 165 -9.58 -18.81 26.34
N TRP A 166 -8.44 -18.40 26.90
CA TRP A 166 -7.32 -19.30 27.19
C TRP A 166 -7.21 -19.55 28.70
N GLY A 167 -7.24 -20.82 29.09
CA GLY A 167 -7.10 -21.21 30.48
C GLY A 167 -5.65 -21.08 30.95
N SER A 168 -5.40 -20.45 32.09
CA SER A 168 -4.03 -20.24 32.59
C SER A 168 -3.31 -21.50 33.14
N ARG A 169 -4.00 -22.63 33.30
CA ARG A 169 -3.43 -23.84 33.92
C ARG A 169 -2.20 -24.39 33.17
N PRO A 170 -2.19 -24.55 31.83
CA PRO A 170 -1.00 -24.99 31.12
C PRO A 170 0.19 -24.07 31.34
N ALA A 171 -0.03 -22.75 31.28
CA ALA A 171 1.03 -21.78 31.53
C ALA A 171 1.54 -21.82 32.99
N ARG A 172 0.68 -22.06 33.98
CA ARG A 172 1.07 -22.08 35.41
C ARG A 172 1.63 -23.39 35.93
N GLN A 173 1.24 -24.53 35.36
CA GLN A 173 1.50 -25.83 35.97
C GLN A 173 2.22 -26.84 35.07
N TRP A 174 2.23 -26.68 33.75
CA TRP A 174 2.94 -27.63 32.89
C TRP A 174 4.46 -27.46 33.06
N ASN A 175 5.20 -28.54 32.84
CA ASN A 175 6.66 -28.53 32.96
C ASN A 175 7.27 -28.12 31.62
N ILE A 176 8.30 -27.28 31.65
CA ILE A 176 9.11 -27.00 30.47
C ILE A 176 10.02 -28.21 30.25
N THR A 177 9.83 -28.90 29.12
CA THR A 177 10.57 -30.13 28.79
C THR A 177 11.71 -29.90 27.82
N SER A 178 11.61 -28.86 26.98
CA SER A 178 12.71 -28.44 26.11
C SER A 178 12.66 -26.94 25.83
N THR A 179 13.85 -26.36 25.70
CA THR A 179 14.09 -24.99 25.26
C THR A 179 15.14 -25.05 24.18
N GLU A 180 14.81 -24.54 22.99
CA GLU A 180 15.68 -24.58 21.82
C GLU A 180 15.80 -23.18 21.24
N ASP A 181 17.04 -22.70 21.12
CA ASP A 181 17.32 -21.37 20.59
C ASP A 181 17.71 -21.42 19.11
N PHE A 182 17.16 -20.50 18.35
CA PHE A 182 17.36 -20.36 16.91
C PHE A 182 17.62 -18.91 16.56
N PHE A 183 18.32 -18.71 15.44
CA PHE A 183 18.46 -17.41 14.81
C PHE A 183 17.68 -17.42 13.50
N VAL A 184 16.92 -16.35 13.27
CA VAL A 184 16.18 -16.11 12.03
C VAL A 184 16.73 -14.85 11.39
N TYR A 185 17.12 -14.95 10.12
CA TYR A 185 17.58 -13.78 9.38
C TYR A 185 16.40 -13.12 8.67
N VAL A 186 16.29 -11.81 8.84
CA VAL A 186 15.25 -10.98 8.22
C VAL A 186 15.94 -9.93 7.37
N GLY A 187 15.58 -9.90 6.10
CA GLY A 187 16.18 -9.01 5.11
C GLY A 187 15.15 -8.13 4.44
N SER A 188 15.53 -6.89 4.13
CA SER A 188 14.72 -5.98 3.33
C SER A 188 15.55 -5.17 2.35
N LEU A 189 15.02 -5.01 1.15
CA LEU A 189 15.46 -4.00 0.19
C LEU A 189 14.36 -2.95 0.07
N GLU A 190 14.67 -1.74 0.51
CA GLU A 190 13.81 -0.58 0.41
C GLU A 190 14.27 0.29 -0.76
N THR A 191 13.43 0.45 -1.78
CA THR A 191 13.68 1.31 -2.94
C THR A 191 12.83 2.56 -2.81
N PHE A 192 13.46 3.69 -2.49
CA PHE A 192 12.82 4.99 -2.40
C PHE A 192 12.73 5.63 -3.78
N ILE A 193 11.51 5.94 -4.21
CA ILE A 193 11.22 6.44 -5.55
C ILE A 193 10.45 7.76 -5.49
N GLU A 194 10.64 8.56 -6.53
CA GLU A 194 9.81 9.72 -6.85
C GLU A 194 9.05 9.43 -8.14
N GLU A 195 7.75 9.60 -8.12
CA GLU A 195 6.85 9.43 -9.26
C GLU A 195 6.21 10.78 -9.58
N ARG A 196 6.15 11.12 -10.86
CA ARG A 196 5.49 12.34 -11.33
C ARG A 196 4.53 12.05 -12.46
N ASP A 197 3.33 12.60 -12.37
CA ASP A 197 2.33 12.56 -13.42
C ASP A 197 1.53 13.87 -13.50
N ILE A 198 0.87 14.07 -14.64
CA ILE A 198 0.10 15.29 -14.91
C ILE A 198 -1.38 14.98 -14.72
N VAL A 199 -2.03 15.78 -13.88
CA VAL A 199 -3.47 15.75 -13.62
C VAL A 199 -4.07 17.06 -14.11
N THR A 200 -5.02 16.98 -15.03
CA THR A 200 -5.77 18.17 -15.48
C THR A 200 -6.91 18.46 -14.50
N LYS A 201 -6.92 19.65 -13.92
CA LYS A 201 -8.03 20.16 -13.12
C LYS A 201 -8.84 21.15 -13.96
N LYS A 202 -10.16 20.98 -14.01
CA LYS A 202 -11.08 21.89 -14.71
C LYS A 202 -11.98 22.58 -13.70
N GLU A 203 -12.16 23.89 -13.84
CA GLU A 203 -13.07 24.69 -13.02
C GLU A 203 -13.86 25.67 -13.90
N PRO A 204 -15.06 26.12 -13.48
CA PRO A 204 -15.81 27.13 -14.22
C PRO A 204 -14.98 28.39 -14.46
N TYR A 205 -14.98 28.89 -15.70
CA TYR A 205 -14.30 30.12 -16.06
C TYR A 205 -15.30 31.24 -16.24
N GLU A 206 -15.28 32.20 -15.31
CA GLU A 206 -16.13 33.39 -15.35
C GLU A 206 -15.51 34.47 -16.23
N SER A 207 -14.35 34.98 -15.82
CA SER A 207 -13.55 35.98 -16.52
C SER A 207 -12.22 36.15 -15.80
N GLY A 208 -11.24 36.80 -16.45
CA GLY A 208 -9.97 37.15 -15.83
C GLY A 208 -8.78 36.87 -16.74
N GLU A 209 -7.60 37.31 -16.33
CA GLU A 209 -6.38 36.86 -16.99
C GLU A 209 -6.03 35.45 -16.54
N ILE A 210 -5.58 34.64 -17.49
CA ILE A 210 -5.07 33.29 -17.22
C ILE A 210 -3.56 33.27 -17.35
N ASP A 211 -2.95 32.28 -16.71
CA ASP A 211 -1.55 31.93 -16.89
C ASP A 211 -1.38 30.89 -18.00
N GLY A 212 -1.57 31.36 -19.24
CA GLY A 212 -1.51 30.53 -20.44
C GLY A 212 -0.15 30.52 -21.12
N ARG A 213 -0.08 29.79 -22.25
CA ARG A 213 1.14 29.62 -23.05
C ARG A 213 1.66 30.92 -23.66
N ASP A 214 0.85 31.96 -23.71
CA ASP A 214 1.22 33.32 -24.09
C ASP A 214 2.19 33.97 -23.10
N LYS A 215 2.15 33.56 -21.82
CA LYS A 215 3.03 34.08 -20.76
C LYS A 215 4.36 33.34 -20.63
N GLY A 216 4.52 32.21 -21.32
CA GLY A 216 5.76 31.42 -21.33
C GLY A 216 5.57 29.97 -21.81
N PRO A 217 6.67 29.22 -21.99
CA PRO A 217 6.61 27.80 -22.29
C PRO A 217 6.07 27.00 -21.09
N VAL A 218 5.29 25.95 -21.37
CA VAL A 218 4.80 25.03 -20.34
C VAL A 218 5.94 24.14 -19.88
N SER A 219 6.25 24.16 -18.58
CA SER A 219 7.30 23.32 -18.00
C SER A 219 6.95 21.84 -18.06
N GLY A 220 7.95 21.01 -18.34
CA GLY A 220 7.85 19.56 -18.21
C GLY A 220 7.68 19.13 -16.74
N VAL A 221 7.02 18.00 -16.50
CA VAL A 221 6.71 17.55 -15.12
C VAL A 221 7.97 17.35 -14.26
N TRP A 222 9.09 16.97 -14.88
CA TRP A 222 10.39 16.78 -14.22
C TRP A 222 11.25 18.04 -14.12
N GLU A 223 10.86 19.12 -14.81
CA GLU A 223 11.54 20.42 -14.77
C GLU A 223 11.07 21.28 -13.57
N LEU A 224 9.94 20.90 -12.96
CA LEU A 224 9.41 21.57 -11.78
C LEU A 224 10.37 21.40 -10.59
N ASP A 225 10.76 22.51 -9.97
CA ASP A 225 11.49 22.47 -8.70
C ASP A 225 10.52 22.17 -7.56
N VAL A 226 10.78 21.06 -6.88
CA VAL A 226 10.01 20.57 -5.72
C VAL A 226 10.93 20.26 -4.54
N ARG A 227 12.14 20.82 -4.52
CA ARG A 227 13.13 20.56 -3.46
C ARG A 227 12.63 20.94 -2.07
N SER A 228 11.84 22.00 -1.97
CA SER A 228 11.20 22.41 -0.70
C SER A 228 10.21 21.38 -0.17
N GLU A 229 9.66 20.54 -1.05
CA GLU A 229 8.70 19.49 -0.71
C GLU A 229 9.36 18.12 -0.51
N PHE A 230 10.67 18.00 -0.72
CA PHE A 230 11.37 16.72 -0.63
C PHE A 230 11.30 16.17 0.80
N PRO A 231 10.77 14.95 1.01
CA PRO A 231 10.67 14.35 2.33
C PRO A 231 11.99 13.73 2.80
N LEU A 232 12.02 13.29 4.06
CA LEU A 232 13.05 12.37 4.52
C LEU A 232 13.03 11.08 3.68
N LEU A 233 14.21 10.49 3.46
CA LEU A 233 14.33 9.24 2.71
C LEU A 233 13.61 8.09 3.41
N PHE A 234 13.11 7.14 2.62
CA PHE A 234 12.46 5.91 3.09
C PHE A 234 11.17 6.10 3.91
N ILE A 235 10.48 7.24 3.73
CA ILE A 235 9.11 7.38 4.24
C ILE A 235 8.14 6.46 3.48
N PRO A 236 7.02 6.02 4.10
CA PRO A 236 6.05 5.19 3.42
C PRO A 236 5.47 5.84 2.16
N LYS A 237 4.94 7.07 2.29
CA LYS A 237 4.40 7.86 1.18
C LYS A 237 4.30 9.36 1.55
N LYS A 238 4.62 10.27 0.62
CA LYS A 238 4.23 11.69 0.60
C LYS A 238 3.72 12.04 -0.80
N GLU A 239 2.68 12.85 -0.88
CA GLU A 239 2.09 13.30 -2.13
C GLU A 239 1.85 14.81 -2.08
N VAL A 240 2.17 15.51 -3.16
CA VAL A 240 1.92 16.95 -3.32
C VAL A 240 1.39 17.25 -4.71
N MET A 241 0.59 18.32 -4.81
CA MET A 241 0.03 18.82 -6.06
C MET A 241 0.62 20.20 -6.35
N VAL A 242 1.37 20.31 -7.44
CA VAL A 242 2.04 21.56 -7.84
C VAL A 242 1.43 22.05 -9.14
N LYS A 243 1.08 23.33 -9.21
CA LYS A 243 0.59 23.93 -10.47
C LYS A 243 1.74 23.97 -11.49
N ILE A 244 1.48 23.52 -12.72
CA ILE A 244 2.43 23.68 -13.82
C ILE A 244 2.30 25.11 -14.35
N PRO A 245 3.36 25.93 -14.33
CA PRO A 245 3.33 27.29 -14.85
C PRO A 245 2.90 27.35 -16.33
N HIS A 246 2.20 28.42 -16.70
CA HIS A 246 1.80 28.71 -18.09
C HIS A 246 0.91 27.63 -18.74
N SER A 247 0.33 26.72 -17.95
CA SER A 247 -0.42 25.56 -18.43
C SER A 247 -1.94 25.78 -18.49
N GLU A 248 -2.40 26.99 -18.18
CA GLU A 248 -3.83 27.29 -18.16
C GLU A 248 -4.39 27.47 -19.58
N VAL A 249 -5.52 26.84 -19.84
CA VAL A 249 -6.23 26.91 -21.13
C VAL A 249 -7.71 27.06 -20.87
N ILE A 250 -8.34 27.99 -21.59
CA ILE A 250 -9.80 28.10 -21.61
C ILE A 250 -10.35 27.09 -22.59
N GLU A 251 -11.12 26.13 -22.07
CA GLU A 251 -11.80 25.11 -22.84
C GLU A 251 -13.30 25.42 -22.96
N LYS A 252 -13.88 24.90 -24.04
CA LYS A 252 -15.33 24.87 -24.21
C LYS A 252 -15.90 23.90 -23.17
N CYS A 253 -16.96 24.27 -22.46
CA CYS A 253 -17.69 23.27 -21.69
C CYS A 253 -18.35 22.28 -22.65
N SER A 254 -17.87 21.03 -22.65
CA SER A 254 -18.40 19.92 -23.45
C SER A 254 -19.85 19.63 -23.11
N ASP A 255 -20.18 19.69 -21.83
CA ASP A 255 -21.47 19.23 -21.32
C ASP A 255 -22.63 20.17 -21.69
N CYS A 256 -22.34 21.40 -22.14
CA CYS A 256 -23.37 22.31 -22.64
C CYS A 256 -22.99 22.94 -23.98
N GLU A 257 -21.94 22.45 -24.65
CA GLU A 257 -21.45 22.98 -25.94
C GLU A 257 -21.29 24.51 -25.95
N ARG A 258 -20.68 25.07 -24.90
CA ARG A 258 -20.55 26.53 -24.65
C ARG A 258 -21.83 27.32 -24.36
N ARG A 259 -23.00 26.70 -24.30
CA ARG A 259 -24.27 27.44 -24.13
C ARG A 259 -24.54 27.91 -22.71
N GLY A 260 -23.85 27.35 -21.71
CA GLY A 260 -24.12 27.62 -20.29
C GLY A 260 -25.40 26.99 -19.76
N VAL A 261 -26.23 26.39 -20.62
CA VAL A 261 -27.52 25.78 -20.27
C VAL A 261 -27.65 24.39 -20.86
N LYS A 262 -28.39 23.51 -20.18
CA LYS A 262 -28.71 22.14 -20.59
C LYS A 262 -30.24 21.99 -20.70
N PRO A 263 -30.77 21.14 -21.60
CA PRO A 263 -32.19 20.82 -21.62
C PRO A 263 -32.65 20.35 -20.23
N CYS A 264 -33.85 20.78 -19.81
CA CYS A 264 -34.41 20.31 -18.55
C CYS A 264 -34.58 18.79 -18.62
N PRO A 265 -34.00 18.01 -17.68
CA PRO A 265 -34.06 16.55 -17.74
C PRO A 265 -35.47 16.00 -17.59
N PHE A 266 -36.43 16.81 -17.10
CA PHE A 266 -37.84 16.43 -16.95
C PHE A 266 -38.71 16.89 -18.12
N CYS A 267 -38.52 18.11 -18.62
CA CYS A 267 -39.37 18.66 -19.68
C CYS A 267 -38.87 18.33 -21.10
N ASN A 268 -37.57 18.18 -21.26
CA ASN A 268 -36.88 18.09 -22.55
C ASN A 268 -35.81 17.00 -22.52
N ALA A 269 -36.10 15.87 -21.84
CA ALA A 269 -35.24 14.70 -21.80
C ALA A 269 -34.86 14.24 -23.22
N GLY A 270 -33.57 14.10 -23.49
CA GLY A 270 -33.07 13.65 -24.79
C GLY A 270 -33.23 14.65 -25.95
N GLN A 271 -33.72 15.88 -25.71
CA GLN A 271 -33.77 16.90 -26.75
C GLN A 271 -32.39 17.53 -27.00
N ALA A 272 -32.14 17.88 -28.26
CA ALA A 272 -30.93 18.61 -28.64
C ALA A 272 -30.90 20.01 -28.02
N TYR A 273 -29.69 20.54 -27.82
CA TYR A 273 -29.51 21.90 -27.33
C TYR A 273 -30.15 22.94 -28.26
N GLY A 274 -30.69 24.01 -27.69
CA GLY A 274 -31.30 25.13 -28.42
C GLY A 274 -32.77 24.94 -28.79
N PHE A 275 -33.31 23.72 -28.73
CA PHE A 275 -34.73 23.43 -28.98
C PHE A 275 -35.39 22.99 -27.68
N TYR A 276 -35.85 23.95 -26.87
CA TYR A 276 -36.49 23.67 -25.59
C TYR A 276 -38.00 23.89 -25.71
N LYS A 277 -38.79 22.88 -25.34
CA LYS A 277 -40.22 23.10 -25.06
C LYS A 277 -40.33 23.92 -23.78
N ALA A 278 -40.52 25.22 -23.95
CA ALA A 278 -40.84 26.14 -22.86
C ALA A 278 -42.32 25.97 -22.43
N ASN A 279 -42.68 26.59 -21.31
CA ASN A 279 -44.03 26.60 -20.74
C ASN A 279 -44.62 25.22 -20.41
N GLN A 280 -43.77 24.22 -20.21
CA GLN A 280 -44.19 22.91 -19.71
C GLN A 280 -44.62 23.04 -18.25
N MET A 281 -45.90 22.81 -18.00
CA MET A 281 -46.53 22.86 -16.69
C MET A 281 -46.97 21.46 -16.27
N THR A 282 -46.93 21.15 -14.99
CA THR A 282 -47.42 19.89 -14.43
C THR A 282 -48.74 20.11 -13.70
N CYS A 283 -49.62 19.11 -13.73
CA CYS A 283 -50.88 19.17 -12.96
C CYS A 283 -50.55 19.30 -11.46
N CYS A 284 -51.21 20.23 -10.79
CA CYS A 284 -51.10 20.37 -9.35
C CYS A 284 -51.70 19.11 -8.69
N GLY A 285 -50.86 18.29 -8.05
CA GLY A 285 -51.28 17.06 -7.39
C GLY A 285 -52.27 17.30 -6.25
N THR A 286 -52.19 18.45 -5.58
CA THR A 286 -53.06 18.80 -4.45
C THR A 286 -54.52 19.01 -4.87
N CYS A 287 -54.76 19.63 -6.03
CA CYS A 287 -56.11 19.86 -6.56
C CYS A 287 -56.43 19.02 -7.80
N LEU A 288 -55.55 18.07 -8.17
CA LEU A 288 -55.64 17.23 -9.36
C LEU A 288 -55.97 18.02 -10.65
N GLY A 289 -55.36 19.21 -10.81
CA GLY A 289 -55.60 20.06 -11.97
C GLY A 289 -56.80 21.02 -11.88
N ARG A 290 -57.65 20.93 -10.85
CA ARG A 290 -58.88 21.75 -10.75
C ARG A 290 -58.65 23.21 -10.38
N GLY A 291 -57.55 23.52 -9.70
CA GLY A 291 -57.33 24.83 -9.08
C GLY A 291 -58.12 25.05 -7.79
N LEU A 292 -59.01 24.14 -7.42
CA LEU A 292 -59.87 24.20 -6.24
C LEU A 292 -59.72 22.94 -5.39
N LEU A 293 -59.91 23.08 -4.07
CA LEU A 293 -59.98 22.00 -3.10
C LEU A 293 -61.42 21.88 -2.62
N ALA A 294 -62.05 20.73 -2.90
CA ALA A 294 -63.42 20.44 -2.49
C ALA A 294 -63.46 19.97 -1.03
N HIS A 295 -64.34 20.56 -0.24
CA HIS A 295 -64.59 20.20 1.16
C HIS A 295 -65.79 19.26 1.29
N GLN A 296 -65.88 18.56 2.42
CA GLN A 296 -66.96 17.60 2.69
C GLN A 296 -68.34 18.26 2.83
N ASP A 297 -68.37 19.56 3.14
CA ASP A 297 -69.59 20.38 3.23
C ASP A 297 -70.07 20.89 1.86
N GLY A 298 -69.37 20.53 0.77
CA GLY A 298 -69.70 20.94 -0.60
C GLY A 298 -69.16 22.32 -0.99
N SER A 299 -68.40 22.99 -0.13
CA SER A 299 -67.71 24.24 -0.46
C SER A 299 -66.39 23.98 -1.19
N ASP A 300 -66.01 24.89 -2.09
CA ASP A 300 -64.72 24.87 -2.78
C ASP A 300 -63.83 26.02 -2.27
N THR A 301 -62.56 25.72 -2.00
CA THR A 301 -61.55 26.75 -1.71
C THR A 301 -60.47 26.80 -2.78
N VAL A 302 -59.93 27.99 -3.04
CA VAL A 302 -58.83 28.15 -4.00
C VAL A 302 -57.62 27.37 -3.51
N CYS A 303 -57.08 26.50 -4.37
CA CYS A 303 -55.88 25.74 -4.06
C CYS A 303 -54.69 26.70 -3.93
N GLY A 304 -54.18 26.87 -2.71
CA GLY A 304 -53.04 27.75 -2.43
C GLY A 304 -51.72 27.28 -3.06
N MET A 305 -51.57 25.99 -3.34
CA MET A 305 -50.36 25.46 -3.98
C MET A 305 -50.19 25.96 -5.41
N CYS A 306 -51.28 26.06 -6.18
CA CYS A 306 -51.27 26.54 -7.57
C CYS A 306 -51.93 27.91 -7.75
N ASN A 307 -52.34 28.56 -6.66
CA ASN A 307 -53.10 29.82 -6.66
C ASN A 307 -54.27 29.81 -7.64
N GLY A 308 -55.08 28.75 -7.61
CA GLY A 308 -56.28 28.63 -8.46
C GLY A 308 -56.02 28.20 -9.90
N LYS A 309 -54.77 28.06 -10.35
CA LYS A 309 -54.45 27.78 -11.76
C LYS A 309 -54.56 26.30 -12.15
N GLY A 310 -54.59 25.40 -11.18
CA GLY A 310 -54.58 23.95 -11.41
C GLY A 310 -53.24 23.37 -11.90
N MET A 311 -52.32 24.23 -12.35
CA MET A 311 -51.04 23.83 -12.94
C MET A 311 -49.87 24.47 -12.20
N LEU A 312 -48.75 23.76 -12.09
CA LEU A 312 -47.51 24.21 -11.46
C LEU A 312 -46.39 24.28 -12.50
N PRO A 313 -45.48 25.26 -12.39
CA PRO A 313 -44.30 25.27 -13.24
C PRO A 313 -43.41 24.07 -12.94
N CYS A 314 -42.65 23.62 -13.93
CA CYS A 314 -41.68 22.55 -13.70
C CYS A 314 -40.70 22.98 -12.60
N VAL A 315 -40.60 22.19 -11.52
CA VAL A 315 -39.75 22.48 -10.37
C VAL A 315 -38.26 22.61 -10.72
N ALA A 316 -37.81 21.91 -11.75
CA ALA A 316 -36.40 21.91 -12.15
C ALA A 316 -36.02 23.13 -13.01
N CYS A 317 -36.90 23.58 -13.91
CA CYS A 317 -36.57 24.65 -14.87
C CYS A 317 -37.41 25.92 -14.74
N GLY A 318 -38.41 25.95 -13.86
CA GLY A 318 -39.39 27.05 -13.76
C GLY A 318 -40.17 27.25 -15.05
N SER A 319 -40.48 26.17 -15.76
CA SER A 319 -41.11 26.17 -17.09
C SER A 319 -40.29 26.80 -18.23
N ARG A 320 -39.01 27.13 -18.03
CA ARG A 320 -38.13 27.65 -19.10
C ARG A 320 -37.72 26.58 -20.13
N GLY A 321 -37.83 25.31 -19.76
CA GLY A 321 -37.45 24.17 -20.60
C GLY A 321 -35.96 23.82 -20.57
N TYR A 322 -35.11 24.63 -19.92
CA TYR A 322 -33.68 24.39 -19.72
C TYR A 322 -33.26 24.69 -18.28
N VAL A 323 -32.11 24.16 -17.87
CA VAL A 323 -31.46 24.40 -16.57
C VAL A 323 -30.04 24.92 -16.79
N THR A 324 -29.52 25.68 -15.83
CA THR A 324 -28.12 26.13 -15.87
C THR A 324 -27.20 24.92 -15.86
N CYS A 325 -26.17 24.94 -16.69
CA CYS A 325 -25.14 23.90 -16.70
C CYS A 325 -24.39 23.93 -15.37
N ASN A 326 -24.44 22.83 -14.63
CA ASN A 326 -23.73 22.66 -13.36
C ASN A 326 -22.20 22.64 -13.55
N THR A 327 -21.70 22.06 -14.64
CA THR A 327 -20.26 21.89 -14.90
C THR A 327 -19.52 23.22 -15.06
N CYS A 328 -20.10 24.16 -15.81
CA CYS A 328 -19.52 25.49 -16.05
C CYS A 328 -20.29 26.61 -15.35
N THR A 329 -21.21 26.26 -14.45
CA THR A 329 -22.05 27.20 -13.67
C THR A 329 -22.73 28.29 -14.51
N GLY A 330 -23.06 28.01 -15.77
CA GLY A 330 -23.69 28.97 -16.67
C GLY A 330 -22.75 29.74 -17.60
N TYR A 331 -21.43 29.72 -17.37
CA TYR A 331 -20.48 30.50 -18.16
C TYR A 331 -20.20 29.92 -19.55
N GLY A 332 -20.41 28.61 -19.73
CA GLY A 332 -20.12 27.92 -21.00
C GLY A 332 -18.65 27.59 -21.24
N PHE A 333 -17.74 28.08 -20.39
CA PHE A 333 -16.31 27.84 -20.48
C PHE A 333 -15.76 27.25 -19.19
N LEU A 334 -14.66 26.49 -19.33
CA LEU A 334 -13.92 25.91 -18.22
C LEU A 334 -12.46 26.34 -18.32
N LEU A 335 -11.85 26.66 -17.18
CA LEU A 335 -10.42 26.83 -17.05
C LEU A 335 -9.80 25.47 -16.77
N ALA A 336 -9.06 24.93 -17.73
CA ALA A 336 -8.26 23.74 -17.56
C ALA A 336 -6.85 24.14 -17.15
N LYS A 337 -6.37 23.62 -16.01
CA LYS A 337 -5.01 23.81 -15.53
C LYS A 337 -4.33 22.47 -15.32
N SER A 338 -3.06 22.38 -15.73
CA SER A 338 -2.27 21.17 -15.51
C SER A 338 -1.60 21.24 -14.14
N MET A 339 -1.81 20.20 -13.34
CA MET A 339 -1.19 20.04 -12.03
C MET A 339 -0.23 18.86 -12.11
N ALA A 340 1.00 19.02 -11.64
CA ALA A 340 1.90 17.91 -11.41
C ALA A 340 1.55 17.27 -10.07
N ARG A 341 1.19 15.99 -10.11
CA ARG A 341 1.12 15.15 -8.92
C ARG A 341 2.51 14.54 -8.72
N VAL A 342 3.15 14.89 -7.61
CA VAL A 342 4.48 14.37 -7.24
C VAL A 342 4.33 13.50 -6.02
N GLN A 343 4.78 12.25 -6.12
CA GLN A 343 4.68 11.24 -5.07
C GLN A 343 6.05 10.68 -4.74
N TRP A 344 6.43 10.73 -3.47
CA TRP A 344 7.57 9.98 -2.94
C TRP A 344 7.06 8.79 -2.15
N LYS A 345 7.58 7.60 -2.42
CA LYS A 345 7.17 6.37 -1.72
C LYS A 345 8.29 5.35 -1.65
N THR A 346 8.20 4.47 -0.67
CA THR A 346 9.15 3.36 -0.50
C THR A 346 8.51 2.07 -0.98
N LEU A 347 9.16 1.40 -1.92
CA LEU A 347 8.86 0.02 -2.29
C LEU A 347 9.72 -0.88 -1.40
N THR A 348 9.14 -1.86 -0.72
CA THR A 348 9.90 -2.73 0.19
C THR A 348 9.74 -4.19 -0.22
N ALA A 349 10.84 -4.81 -0.66
CA ALA A 349 10.94 -6.26 -0.74
C ALA A 349 11.45 -6.79 0.60
N ARG A 350 10.87 -7.89 1.11
CA ARG A 350 11.31 -8.54 2.33
C ARG A 350 11.51 -10.03 2.10
N LYS A 351 12.42 -10.62 2.86
CA LYS A 351 12.61 -12.07 2.93
C LYS A 351 12.94 -12.47 4.37
N VAL A 352 12.58 -13.71 4.70
CA VAL A 352 12.95 -14.35 5.95
C VAL A 352 13.68 -15.65 5.63
N SER A 353 14.79 -15.90 6.31
CA SER A 353 15.47 -17.18 6.32
C SER A 353 15.41 -17.74 7.74
N ALA A 354 14.50 -18.69 7.94
CA ALA A 354 14.27 -19.36 9.22
C ALA A 354 14.71 -20.83 9.13
N THR A 355 15.38 -21.32 10.18
CA THR A 355 15.67 -22.75 10.31
C THR A 355 14.40 -23.54 10.58
N ARG A 356 14.44 -24.86 10.36
CA ARG A 356 13.28 -25.76 10.55
C ARG A 356 12.62 -25.62 11.93
N GLY A 357 13.39 -25.28 12.95
CA GLY A 357 12.89 -25.07 14.32
C GLY A 357 11.90 -23.91 14.45
N ALA A 358 12.12 -22.83 13.69
CA ALA A 358 11.33 -21.60 13.69
C ALA A 358 10.38 -21.48 12.49
N ALA A 359 10.41 -22.43 11.54
CA ALA A 359 9.58 -22.41 10.33
C ALA A 359 8.06 -22.46 10.56
N SER A 360 7.59 -22.78 11.77
CA SER A 360 6.16 -22.74 12.11
C SER A 360 5.66 -21.34 12.48
N VAL A 361 6.56 -20.38 12.65
CA VAL A 361 6.26 -18.98 12.94
C VAL A 361 6.09 -18.22 11.60
N PRO A 362 4.98 -17.51 11.38
CA PRO A 362 4.76 -16.74 10.15
C PRO A 362 5.79 -15.62 9.95
N GLU A 363 6.12 -15.31 8.68
CA GLU A 363 7.10 -14.27 8.33
C GLU A 363 6.71 -12.89 8.85
N GLU A 364 5.41 -12.58 8.93
CA GLU A 364 4.87 -11.34 9.46
C GLU A 364 5.21 -11.11 10.93
N VAL A 365 5.50 -12.19 11.68
CA VAL A 365 6.01 -12.11 13.05
C VAL A 365 7.45 -11.62 13.04
N PHE A 366 8.27 -12.14 12.13
CA PHE A 366 9.67 -11.74 12.01
C PHE A 366 9.83 -10.34 11.43
N HIS A 367 8.97 -9.92 10.51
CA HIS A 367 8.97 -8.58 9.92
C HIS A 367 8.72 -7.44 10.92
N ARG A 368 8.11 -7.74 12.07
CA ARG A 368 7.85 -6.77 13.16
C ARG A 368 8.77 -6.98 14.37
N ALA A 369 9.48 -8.09 14.42
CA ALA A 369 10.34 -8.45 15.54
C ALA A 369 11.59 -7.56 15.59
N LYS A 370 12.04 -7.25 16.80
CA LYS A 370 13.31 -6.54 17.02
C LYS A 370 14.46 -7.53 17.06
N GLY A 371 15.51 -7.24 16.31
CA GLY A 371 16.74 -8.05 16.22
C GLY A 371 17.99 -7.17 16.25
N VAL A 372 19.16 -7.79 16.02
CA VAL A 372 20.42 -7.07 15.78
C VAL A 372 20.59 -6.86 14.28
N GLN A 373 20.89 -5.64 13.87
CA GLN A 373 21.19 -5.32 12.48
C GLN A 373 22.62 -5.78 12.13
N LEU A 374 22.74 -6.65 11.14
CA LEU A 374 24.02 -7.17 10.63
C LEU A 374 24.57 -6.28 9.50
N CYS A 375 23.69 -5.72 8.66
CA CYS A 375 24.07 -4.73 7.67
C CYS A 375 22.97 -3.68 7.44
N ASN A 376 23.41 -2.50 7.02
CA ASN A 376 22.57 -1.37 6.61
C ASN A 376 23.32 -0.57 5.57
N ILE A 377 23.16 -0.97 4.32
CA ILE A 377 23.86 -0.38 3.19
C ILE A 377 22.87 0.52 2.47
N GLN A 378 23.23 1.79 2.31
CA GLN A 378 22.47 2.73 1.50
C GLN A 378 23.29 3.11 0.26
N ALA A 379 22.65 3.06 -0.91
CA ALA A 379 23.25 3.41 -2.18
C ALA A 379 22.19 3.95 -3.15
N TYR A 380 22.58 4.43 -4.34
CA TYR A 380 21.61 4.67 -5.42
C TYR A 380 20.95 3.35 -5.85
N GLN A 381 21.76 2.30 -5.97
CA GLN A 381 21.33 0.93 -6.21
C GLN A 381 22.20 0.01 -5.36
N CYS A 382 21.57 -0.83 -4.54
CA CYS A 382 22.30 -1.73 -3.64
C CYS A 382 22.75 -3.00 -4.38
N SER A 383 23.99 -3.40 -4.14
CA SER A 383 24.50 -4.74 -4.44
C SER A 383 24.35 -5.66 -3.23
N PRO A 384 24.48 -6.99 -3.40
CA PRO A 384 24.53 -7.91 -2.28
C PRO A 384 25.67 -7.53 -1.31
N ALA A 385 25.36 -7.53 -0.02
CA ALA A 385 26.34 -7.45 1.06
C ALA A 385 27.21 -8.71 1.09
N PHE A 386 28.48 -8.54 1.47
CA PHE A 386 29.46 -9.62 1.64
C PHE A 386 29.75 -9.86 3.13
N PHE A 387 29.63 -11.11 3.54
CA PHE A 387 29.92 -11.65 4.87
C PHE A 387 31.02 -12.69 4.71
N ALA A 388 32.24 -12.38 5.14
CA ALA A 388 33.43 -13.21 4.91
C ALA A 388 33.25 -14.64 5.45
N ASP A 389 32.62 -14.76 6.61
CA ASP A 389 32.51 -16.01 7.36
C ASP A 389 31.12 -16.67 7.23
N SER A 390 30.29 -16.24 6.27
CA SER A 390 28.95 -16.82 6.11
C SER A 390 28.48 -16.83 4.67
N TYR A 391 28.72 -17.94 3.99
CA TYR A 391 28.15 -18.22 2.67
C TYR A 391 26.61 -18.14 2.66
N PRO A 392 25.86 -18.69 3.65
CA PRO A 392 24.40 -18.59 3.67
C PRO A 392 23.89 -17.16 3.76
N LEU A 393 24.57 -16.27 4.51
CA LEU A 393 24.20 -14.85 4.55
C LEU A 393 24.48 -14.14 3.22
N ASN A 394 25.56 -14.50 2.51
CA ASN A 394 25.83 -13.98 1.16
C ASN A 394 24.76 -14.40 0.16
N GLN A 395 24.30 -15.64 0.24
CA GLN A 395 23.22 -16.14 -0.60
C GLN A 395 21.90 -15.43 -0.26
N PHE A 396 21.55 -15.32 1.02
CA PHE A 396 20.35 -14.62 1.48
C PHE A 396 20.34 -13.15 1.05
N SER A 397 21.47 -12.46 1.24
CA SER A 397 21.73 -11.12 0.75
C SER A 397 21.47 -10.99 -0.77
N SER A 398 22.01 -11.91 -1.57
CA SER A 398 21.81 -11.94 -3.02
C SER A 398 20.34 -12.16 -3.39
N GLU A 399 19.65 -13.02 -2.65
CA GLU A 399 18.25 -13.32 -2.83
C GLU A 399 17.30 -12.15 -2.54
N ILE A 400 17.64 -11.30 -1.56
CA ILE A 400 16.91 -10.06 -1.25
C ILE A 400 17.11 -9.04 -2.36
N ILE A 401 18.34 -8.90 -2.86
CA ILE A 401 18.63 -8.01 -3.98
C ILE A 401 17.93 -8.49 -5.26
N ALA A 402 17.84 -9.79 -5.48
CA ALA A 402 17.12 -10.38 -6.60
C ALA A 402 15.60 -10.20 -6.50
N SER A 403 15.03 -10.02 -5.29
CA SER A 403 13.60 -9.76 -5.10
C SER A 403 13.21 -8.28 -5.22
N ARG A 404 14.11 -7.43 -5.75
CA ARG A 404 13.86 -6.01 -6.03
C ARG A 404 12.55 -5.83 -6.80
N LEU A 405 11.70 -4.96 -6.26
CA LEU A 405 10.39 -4.68 -6.84
C LEU A 405 10.54 -3.83 -8.12
N PRO A 406 9.67 -4.04 -9.13
CA PRO A 406 9.68 -3.24 -10.34
C PRO A 406 9.32 -1.79 -10.06
N VAL A 407 10.06 -0.86 -10.66
CA VAL A 407 9.83 0.58 -10.54
C VAL A 407 8.85 1.02 -11.63
N PRO A 408 7.79 1.79 -11.31
CA PRO A 408 6.88 2.33 -12.31
C PRO A 408 7.62 3.16 -13.38
N PRO A 409 7.21 3.11 -14.67
CA PRO A 409 7.85 3.90 -15.73
C PRO A 409 7.78 5.42 -15.52
N SER A 410 6.77 5.89 -14.79
CA SER A 410 6.56 7.28 -14.36
C SER A 410 7.45 7.70 -13.19
N ALA A 411 8.31 6.81 -12.67
CA ALA A 411 9.09 7.02 -11.46
C ALA A 411 10.60 7.01 -11.72
N ARG A 412 11.33 7.68 -10.84
CA ARG A 412 12.80 7.66 -10.74
C ARG A 412 13.20 7.09 -9.38
N VAL A 413 14.19 6.22 -9.38
CA VAL A 413 14.84 5.76 -8.15
C VAL A 413 15.68 6.89 -7.59
N ILE A 414 15.54 7.14 -6.29
CA ILE A 414 16.36 8.12 -5.57
C ILE A 414 17.46 7.39 -4.81
N SER A 415 17.10 6.37 -4.04
CA SER A 415 18.03 5.63 -3.21
C SER A 415 17.44 4.27 -2.84
N GLU A 416 18.32 3.30 -2.66
CA GLU A 416 18.02 2.01 -2.05
C GLU A 416 18.69 1.88 -0.69
N ARG A 417 18.03 1.12 0.20
CA ARG A 417 18.56 0.71 1.49
C ARG A 417 18.38 -0.79 1.68
N HIS A 418 19.48 -1.50 1.80
CA HIS A 418 19.54 -2.94 2.03
C HIS A 418 19.88 -3.20 3.50
N ILE A 419 18.96 -3.87 4.20
CA ILE A 419 19.08 -4.19 5.62
C ILE A 419 19.00 -5.69 5.79
N ILE A 420 19.91 -6.25 6.57
CA ILE A 420 19.82 -7.63 7.09
C ILE A 420 19.94 -7.56 8.60
N SER A 421 19.02 -8.22 9.29
CA SER A 421 18.99 -8.33 10.74
C SER A 421 18.87 -9.79 11.15
N VAL A 422 19.37 -10.12 12.33
CA VAL A 422 19.18 -11.41 13.00
C VAL A 422 18.21 -11.25 14.16
N VAL A 423 17.20 -12.10 14.18
CA VAL A 423 16.15 -12.13 15.21
C VAL A 423 16.35 -13.41 16.03
N PRO A 424 16.64 -13.31 17.34
CA PRO A 424 16.69 -14.49 18.21
C PRO A 424 15.28 -15.06 18.40
N VAL A 425 15.18 -16.38 18.43
CA VAL A 425 13.92 -17.11 18.61
C VAL A 425 14.13 -18.28 19.56
N THR A 426 13.40 -18.30 20.67
CA THR A 426 13.41 -19.43 21.60
C THR A 426 12.12 -20.23 21.45
N ARG A 427 12.22 -21.50 21.06
CA ARG A 427 11.11 -22.45 21.07
C ARG A 427 11.07 -23.16 22.41
N VAL A 428 9.95 -23.06 23.09
CA VAL A 428 9.71 -23.71 24.38
C VAL A 428 8.65 -24.78 24.19
N THR A 429 8.94 -25.99 24.64
CA THR A 429 7.97 -27.09 24.68
C THR A 429 7.60 -27.37 26.12
N MET A 430 6.30 -27.35 26.39
CA MET A 430 5.76 -27.71 27.69
C MET A 430 4.94 -28.99 27.59
N ALA A 431 5.02 -29.83 28.62
CA ALA A 431 4.26 -31.06 28.68
C ALA A 431 3.65 -31.30 30.06
N HIS A 432 2.50 -31.98 30.05
CA HIS A 432 1.86 -32.51 31.24
C HIS A 432 1.08 -33.78 30.87
N LEU A 433 1.35 -34.89 31.56
CA LEU A 433 0.82 -36.22 31.25
C LEU A 433 1.11 -36.61 29.79
N LYS A 434 0.09 -36.86 28.97
CA LYS A 434 0.20 -37.25 27.55
C LYS A 434 0.00 -36.09 26.58
N GLN A 435 -0.03 -34.85 27.07
CA GLN A 435 -0.22 -33.66 26.24
C GLN A 435 1.02 -32.78 26.26
N SER A 436 1.33 -32.18 25.13
CA SER A 436 2.36 -31.16 24.98
C SER A 436 1.92 -30.08 24.02
N PHE A 437 2.51 -28.89 24.17
CA PHE A 437 2.41 -27.82 23.18
C PHE A 437 3.73 -27.04 23.16
N SER A 438 3.97 -26.35 22.06
CA SER A 438 5.13 -25.47 21.93
C SER A 438 4.70 -24.04 21.65
N PHE A 439 5.51 -23.10 22.12
CA PHE A 439 5.39 -21.70 21.79
C PHE A 439 6.76 -21.10 21.50
N TYR A 440 6.75 -19.89 20.96
CA TYR A 440 7.94 -19.18 20.51
C TYR A 440 8.03 -17.84 21.19
N ILE A 441 9.23 -17.46 21.62
CA ILE A 441 9.57 -16.13 22.09
C ILE A 441 10.44 -15.51 21.01
N VAL A 442 9.98 -14.41 20.41
CA VAL A 442 10.55 -13.87 19.17
C VAL A 442 11.13 -12.48 19.40
N GLY A 443 12.41 -12.34 19.03
CA GLY A 443 13.15 -11.09 19.05
C GLY A 443 13.43 -10.54 20.45
N TYR A 444 14.14 -9.41 20.49
CA TYR A 444 14.45 -8.72 21.75
C TYR A 444 13.24 -8.03 22.39
N SER A 445 12.15 -7.85 21.65
CA SER A 445 10.85 -7.48 22.23
C SER A 445 10.23 -8.62 23.05
N ARG A 446 10.75 -9.85 22.90
CA ARG A 446 10.27 -11.08 23.57
C ARG A 446 8.77 -11.33 23.31
N ASP A 447 8.37 -11.11 22.06
CA ASP A 447 6.98 -11.31 21.64
C ASP A 447 6.65 -12.81 21.63
N VAL A 448 5.60 -13.20 22.36
CA VAL A 448 5.17 -14.61 22.41
C VAL A 448 4.26 -14.93 21.22
N PHE A 449 4.62 -15.97 20.48
CA PHE A 449 3.81 -16.56 19.42
C PHE A 449 3.40 -17.99 19.78
N ILE A 450 2.09 -18.25 19.76
CA ILE A 450 1.52 -19.57 20.04
C ILE A 450 0.51 -19.89 18.95
N ARG A 451 0.71 -21.02 18.26
CA ARG A 451 -0.24 -21.53 17.27
C ARG A 451 -1.38 -22.31 17.94
N ASP A 452 -1.01 -23.34 18.69
CA ASP A 452 -1.95 -24.33 19.23
C ASP A 452 -1.87 -24.40 20.75
N TYR A 453 -2.61 -23.52 21.44
CA TYR A 453 -2.71 -23.56 22.91
C TYR A 453 -3.67 -24.67 23.37
N PRO A 454 -3.30 -25.51 24.38
CA PRO A 454 -4.06 -26.71 24.73
C PRO A 454 -5.31 -26.47 25.59
N SER A 455 -5.43 -25.30 26.24
CA SER A 455 -6.59 -24.97 27.07
C SER A 455 -7.33 -23.78 26.47
N LYS A 456 -8.22 -24.06 25.51
CA LYS A 456 -9.11 -23.08 24.89
C LYS A 456 -10.55 -23.33 25.37
N PHE A 457 -11.14 -22.39 26.08
CA PHE A 457 -12.53 -22.47 26.54
C PHE A 457 -13.21 -21.11 26.41
N CYS A 458 -14.27 -21.03 25.60
CA CYS A 458 -14.94 -19.78 25.25
C CYS A 458 -16.45 -19.95 25.42
N TRP A 459 -17.08 -19.11 26.26
CA TRP A 459 -18.51 -19.20 26.60
C TRP A 459 -19.42 -18.50 25.56
N GLY A 460 -18.93 -18.26 24.34
CA GLY A 460 -19.72 -17.64 23.25
C GLY A 460 -19.97 -16.14 23.37
N LEU A 461 -19.50 -15.47 24.45
CA LEU A 461 -19.69 -14.03 24.69
C LEU A 461 -18.42 -13.19 24.53
N CYS A 462 -17.30 -13.78 24.08
CA CYS A 462 -16.04 -13.06 23.87
C CYS A 462 -15.80 -12.73 22.38
N CYS A 463 -15.24 -11.56 22.11
CA CYS A 463 -14.86 -11.06 20.78
C CYS A 463 -13.81 -11.92 20.04
N CYS A 464 -13.27 -12.97 20.67
CA CYS A 464 -12.28 -13.87 20.05
C CYS A 464 -12.82 -14.73 18.89
N PHE A 465 -14.11 -14.70 18.58
CA PHE A 465 -14.69 -15.45 17.47
C PHE A 465 -14.18 -14.99 16.10
N GLU A 466 -13.72 -13.75 15.95
CA GLU A 466 -13.17 -13.24 14.68
C GLU A 466 -11.72 -13.69 14.41
N TRP A 467 -10.98 -14.12 15.43
CA TRP A 467 -9.57 -14.52 15.30
C TRP A 467 -9.34 -16.02 15.05
N MET A 468 -10.37 -16.86 15.18
CA MET A 468 -10.28 -18.31 14.93
C MET A 468 -10.79 -18.73 13.53
N GLY A 469 -11.11 -17.77 12.67
CA GLY A 469 -11.63 -18.00 11.33
C GLY A 469 -10.81 -17.30 10.24
N LYS A 470 -9.56 -17.73 10.03
CA LYS A 470 -8.83 -17.65 8.75
C LYS A 470 -7.61 -18.55 8.77
#